data_AF-A0A846LVA8-F1
#
_entry.id   AF-A0A846LVA8-F1
#
_cell.length_a   1.000
_cell.length_b   1.000
_cell.length_c   1.000
_cell.angle_alpha   90.00
_cell.angle_beta   90.00
_cell.angle_gamma   90.00
#
_symmetry.space_group_name_H-M   'P 1'
#
loop_
_entity.id
_entity.type
_entity.pdbx_description
1 polymer ?
#
loop_
_entity_poly.entity_id
_entity_poly.type
_entity_poly.pdbx_seq_one_letter_code
_entity_poly.pdbx_strand_id
1 'polypeptide(L)'
;MKTAAMDKAGRERLAVEVVYDAAELDKLEPGDKPDFVLAKRYGPEFGVEVTDLYETESNARLINVPGYIGQLFEGGPHIHRDDVAVLQVAEFSITDQDGNVKQENVRGVIQERSSESVHSEKLAQVIRSKNTKHAGYKTGLSHINLIIVDHFDRQDDDSREYDTSRLFGRGVREAMAESPFQEVFLVGYGPSMKFYYRPLRQLMLLEQFRVFGAALDAFEPGCKLPIELQPEHVTPLFVRVMERTTLALTYAMEQDKDWAVHHGCAVRLEDRGIVVSDYSDYPPRLEPCRLPDNPLPPDAFDALVRQHRDFSGKHGMTTRYFAPAAKSPVVPLGDESKDEHR
;
A
#
# COMPACT_ATOMS: atom_id res chain seq x y z
N MET A 1 -13.04 -33.26 -2.47
CA MET A 1 -12.00 -32.58 -3.27
C MET A 1 -11.09 -31.81 -2.33
N LYS A 2 -9.78 -32.10 -2.31
CA LYS A 2 -8.77 -31.26 -1.65
C LYS A 2 -8.31 -30.24 -2.68
N THR A 3 -8.75 -28.99 -2.59
CA THR A 3 -8.04 -27.88 -3.23
C THR A 3 -6.64 -27.88 -2.61
N ALA A 4 -5.60 -28.17 -3.40
CA ALA A 4 -4.24 -28.10 -2.89
C ALA A 4 -4.01 -26.66 -2.44
N ALA A 5 -3.72 -26.46 -1.15
CA ALA A 5 -3.35 -25.14 -0.64
C ALA A 5 -2.13 -24.67 -1.43
N MET A 6 -2.21 -23.47 -2.00
CA MET A 6 -1.12 -22.90 -2.77
C MET A 6 0.10 -22.74 -1.84
N ASP A 7 1.26 -23.22 -2.27
CA ASP A 7 2.50 -23.10 -1.50
C ASP A 7 2.99 -21.63 -1.43
N LYS A 8 4.06 -21.39 -0.66
CA LYS A 8 4.61 -20.03 -0.46
C LYS A 8 5.01 -19.40 -1.79
N ALA A 9 5.71 -20.15 -2.65
CA ALA A 9 6.19 -19.66 -3.94
C ALA A 9 5.02 -19.27 -4.87
N GLY A 10 3.96 -20.05 -4.89
CA GLY A 10 2.73 -19.74 -5.62
C GLY A 10 2.03 -18.49 -5.09
N ARG A 11 1.95 -18.30 -3.76
CA ARG A 11 1.40 -17.07 -3.16
C ARG A 11 2.20 -15.84 -3.50
N GLU A 12 3.53 -15.92 -3.40
CA GLU A 12 4.42 -14.80 -3.70
C GLU A 12 4.35 -14.43 -5.18
N ARG A 13 4.34 -15.42 -6.08
CA ARG A 13 4.13 -15.19 -7.51
C ARG A 13 2.78 -14.56 -7.81
N LEU A 14 1.71 -15.03 -7.17
CA LEU A 14 0.38 -14.46 -7.33
C LEU A 14 0.35 -12.99 -6.92
N ALA A 15 1.02 -12.63 -5.82
CA ALA A 15 1.12 -11.23 -5.38
C ALA A 15 1.85 -10.34 -6.40
N VAL A 16 2.90 -10.86 -7.05
CA VAL A 16 3.58 -10.16 -8.16
C VAL A 16 2.63 -9.97 -9.34
N GLU A 17 1.90 -11.02 -9.74
CA GLU A 17 0.96 -10.97 -10.88
C GLU A 17 -0.28 -10.09 -10.61
N VAL A 18 -0.59 -9.78 -9.35
CA VAL A 18 -1.62 -8.79 -8.98
C VAL A 18 -1.17 -7.36 -9.29
N VAL A 19 0.11 -7.06 -9.10
CA VAL A 19 0.68 -5.72 -9.30
C VAL A 19 1.13 -5.51 -10.74
N TYR A 20 1.73 -6.54 -11.36
CA TYR A 20 2.33 -6.46 -12.69
C TYR A 20 1.59 -7.33 -13.70
N ASP A 21 1.32 -6.78 -14.88
CA ASP A 21 0.80 -7.57 -16.00
C ASP A 21 1.92 -8.41 -16.61
N ALA A 22 1.83 -9.73 -16.45
CA ALA A 22 2.79 -10.67 -17.03
C ALA A 22 2.96 -10.53 -18.55
N ALA A 23 1.95 -10.02 -19.27
CA ALA A 23 2.04 -9.79 -20.72
C ALA A 23 2.94 -8.58 -21.08
N GLU A 24 3.19 -7.67 -20.13
CA GLU A 24 4.08 -6.51 -20.29
C GLU A 24 5.53 -6.79 -19.86
N LEU A 25 5.77 -7.93 -19.23
CA LEU A 25 7.07 -8.37 -18.75
C LEU A 25 7.79 -9.20 -19.82
N ASP A 26 9.04 -8.85 -20.11
CA ASP A 26 9.96 -9.73 -20.85
C ASP A 26 10.62 -10.76 -19.92
N LYS A 27 10.64 -10.47 -18.61
CA LYS A 27 11.28 -11.31 -17.59
C LYS A 27 10.51 -11.28 -16.27
N LEU A 28 10.32 -12.48 -15.69
CA LEU A 28 9.84 -12.70 -14.33
C LEU A 28 10.52 -13.96 -13.78
N GLU A 29 11.65 -13.77 -13.09
CA GLU A 29 12.48 -14.85 -12.53
C GLU A 29 12.46 -14.83 -11.00
N PRO A 30 12.24 -15.98 -10.32
CA PRO A 30 12.48 -16.08 -8.89
C PRO A 30 13.94 -15.78 -8.54
N GLY A 31 14.15 -15.15 -7.39
CA GLY A 31 15.46 -14.85 -6.82
C GLY A 31 15.46 -15.07 -5.32
N ASP A 32 16.65 -15.00 -4.71
CA ASP A 32 16.78 -15.12 -3.25
C ASP A 32 16.65 -13.76 -2.54
N LYS A 33 17.19 -12.70 -3.17
CA LYS A 33 17.35 -11.35 -2.60
C LYS A 33 17.48 -10.32 -3.73
N PRO A 34 16.38 -9.72 -4.23
CA PRO A 34 14.99 -9.86 -3.77
C PRO A 34 14.33 -11.16 -4.28
N ASP A 35 13.12 -11.44 -3.79
CA ASP A 35 12.34 -12.66 -4.13
C ASP A 35 12.08 -12.85 -5.64
N PHE A 36 12.02 -11.76 -6.41
CA PHE A 36 11.92 -11.81 -7.87
C PHE A 36 12.77 -10.74 -8.55
N VAL A 37 13.24 -11.05 -9.76
CA VAL A 37 13.83 -10.10 -10.72
C VAL A 37 12.93 -10.01 -11.95
N LEU A 38 12.47 -8.81 -12.25
CA LEU A 38 11.58 -8.49 -13.36
C LEU A 38 12.29 -7.61 -14.39
N ALA A 39 11.81 -7.65 -15.63
CA ALA A 39 12.10 -6.63 -16.63
C ALA A 39 10.87 -6.41 -17.51
N LYS A 40 10.47 -5.14 -17.67
CA LYS A 40 9.50 -4.75 -18.71
C LYS A 40 10.13 -4.81 -20.08
N ARG A 41 9.30 -4.85 -21.12
CA ARG A 41 9.80 -4.85 -22.50
C ARG A 41 10.72 -3.66 -22.79
N TYR A 42 11.95 -3.95 -23.18
CA TYR A 42 13.03 -2.98 -23.41
C TYR A 42 13.42 -2.11 -22.18
N GLY A 43 13.02 -2.52 -20.97
CA GLY A 43 13.35 -1.85 -19.72
C GLY A 43 14.58 -2.44 -19.01
N PRO A 44 15.15 -1.72 -18.03
CA PRO A 44 16.16 -2.30 -17.15
C PRO A 44 15.56 -3.38 -16.24
N GLU A 45 16.40 -4.26 -15.71
CA GLU A 45 15.98 -5.18 -14.65
C GLU A 45 15.69 -4.42 -13.35
N PHE A 46 14.68 -4.87 -12.61
CA PHE A 46 14.35 -4.38 -11.27
C PHE A 46 13.93 -5.54 -10.36
N GLY A 47 13.98 -5.28 -9.06
CA GLY A 47 13.69 -6.27 -8.03
C GLY A 47 12.29 -6.12 -7.46
N VAL A 48 11.70 -7.23 -7.04
CA VAL A 48 10.45 -7.25 -6.25
C VAL A 48 10.63 -8.15 -5.04
N GLU A 49 10.52 -7.56 -3.86
CA GLU A 49 10.45 -8.28 -2.60
C GLU A 49 8.99 -8.49 -2.23
N VAL A 50 8.64 -9.68 -1.76
CA VAL A 50 7.29 -10.00 -1.27
C VAL A 50 7.33 -10.31 0.22
N THR A 51 6.28 -9.93 0.93
CA THR A 51 6.10 -10.30 2.33
C THR A 51 4.64 -10.32 2.69
N ASP A 52 4.31 -11.13 3.67
CA ASP A 52 2.97 -11.13 4.26
C ASP A 52 2.90 -10.18 5.47
N LEU A 53 1.73 -9.62 5.69
CA LEU A 53 1.33 -8.88 6.88
C LEU A 53 0.21 -9.63 7.57
N TYR A 54 0.47 -10.13 8.78
CA TYR A 54 -0.50 -10.86 9.59
C TYR A 54 -0.84 -10.10 10.87
N GLU A 55 -2.10 -10.22 11.28
CA GLU A 55 -2.57 -9.69 12.56
C GLU A 55 -1.86 -10.35 13.74
N THR A 56 -1.64 -11.66 13.70
CA THR A 56 -0.84 -12.39 14.69
C THR A 56 -0.12 -13.57 14.02
N GLU A 57 0.87 -14.13 14.71
CA GLU A 57 1.48 -15.40 14.29
C GLU A 57 0.47 -16.55 14.26
N SER A 58 -0.57 -16.50 15.09
CA SER A 58 -1.67 -17.47 15.09
C SER A 58 -2.51 -17.36 13.82
N ASN A 59 -2.81 -16.14 13.35
CA ASN A 59 -3.45 -15.92 12.05
C ASN A 59 -2.56 -16.41 10.90
N ALA A 60 -1.24 -16.14 10.97
CA ALA A 60 -0.29 -16.64 9.99
C ALA A 60 -0.32 -18.17 9.90
N ARG A 61 -0.41 -18.86 11.05
CA ARG A 61 -0.53 -20.32 11.10
C ARG A 61 -1.86 -20.82 10.52
N LEU A 62 -2.99 -20.17 10.84
CA LEU A 62 -4.30 -20.53 10.27
C LEU A 62 -4.31 -20.50 8.73
N ILE A 63 -3.63 -19.51 8.16
CA ILE A 63 -3.58 -19.31 6.70
C ILE A 63 -2.54 -20.24 6.05
N ASN A 64 -1.37 -20.38 6.66
CA ASN A 64 -0.23 -21.02 6.00
C ASN A 64 -0.06 -22.50 6.32
N VAL A 65 -0.66 -23.03 7.38
CA VAL A 65 -0.54 -24.44 7.76
C VAL A 65 -1.69 -25.23 7.16
N PRO A 66 -1.46 -26.06 6.11
CA PRO A 66 -2.53 -26.74 5.41
C PRO A 66 -3.33 -27.65 6.34
N GLY A 67 -4.65 -27.49 6.33
CA GLY A 67 -5.57 -28.32 7.13
C GLY A 67 -5.66 -27.93 8.61
N TYR A 68 -4.97 -26.87 9.06
CA TYR A 68 -4.97 -26.51 10.49
C TYR A 68 -6.37 -26.13 11.01
N ILE A 69 -7.15 -25.37 10.24
CA ILE A 69 -8.55 -25.06 10.58
C ILE A 69 -9.38 -26.37 10.73
N GLY A 70 -9.22 -27.31 9.80
CA GLY A 70 -9.90 -28.60 9.85
C GLY A 70 -9.51 -29.40 11.10
N GLN A 71 -8.23 -29.43 11.44
CA GLN A 71 -7.73 -30.06 12.66
C GLN A 71 -8.36 -29.43 13.92
N LEU A 72 -8.43 -28.09 13.99
CA LEU A 72 -9.10 -27.41 15.11
C LEU A 72 -10.59 -27.76 15.16
N PHE A 73 -11.25 -27.86 13.99
CA PHE A 73 -12.63 -28.33 13.88
C PHE A 73 -12.81 -29.83 14.12
N GLU A 74 -11.75 -30.62 14.26
CA GLU A 74 -11.85 -32.02 14.68
C GLU A 74 -11.54 -32.19 16.17
N GLY A 75 -11.27 -31.07 16.88
CA GLY A 75 -10.81 -31.10 18.27
C GLY A 75 -9.35 -31.54 18.40
N GLY A 76 -8.59 -31.48 17.32
CA GLY A 76 -7.15 -31.73 17.32
C GLY A 76 -6.38 -30.68 18.12
N PRO A 77 -5.12 -30.96 18.47
CA PRO A 77 -4.32 -30.06 19.30
C PRO A 77 -3.96 -28.77 18.54
N HIS A 78 -3.85 -27.67 19.29
CA HIS A 78 -3.19 -26.46 18.80
C HIS A 78 -1.72 -26.73 18.52
N ILE A 79 -1.19 -26.20 17.42
CA ILE A 79 0.21 -26.42 17.04
C ILE A 79 1.19 -25.52 17.81
N HIS A 80 0.70 -24.42 18.39
CA HIS A 80 1.49 -23.52 19.22
C HIS A 80 0.74 -23.12 20.50
N ARG A 81 1.47 -22.84 21.59
CA ARG A 81 0.87 -22.45 22.88
C ARG A 81 0.04 -21.16 22.78
N ASP A 82 0.49 -20.22 21.95
CA ASP A 82 -0.19 -18.93 21.76
C ASP A 82 -1.51 -19.09 21.01
N ASP A 83 -1.67 -20.19 20.25
CA ASP A 83 -2.93 -20.46 19.54
C ASP A 83 -4.04 -20.87 20.50
N VAL A 84 -3.70 -21.50 21.63
CA VAL A 84 -4.68 -21.97 22.63
C VAL A 84 -5.50 -20.80 23.19
N ALA A 85 -4.85 -19.66 23.40
CA ALA A 85 -5.49 -18.47 23.96
C ALA A 85 -6.37 -17.73 22.94
N VAL A 86 -5.99 -17.77 21.66
CA VAL A 86 -6.54 -16.88 20.61
C VAL A 86 -7.47 -17.61 19.64
N LEU A 87 -7.25 -18.90 19.37
CA LEU A 87 -8.00 -19.68 18.39
C LEU A 87 -9.06 -20.53 19.08
N GLN A 88 -10.12 -19.88 19.55
CA GLN A 88 -11.24 -20.54 20.22
C GLN A 88 -12.24 -21.07 19.20
N VAL A 89 -12.44 -22.39 19.18
CA VAL A 89 -13.46 -23.02 18.33
C VAL A 89 -14.80 -23.01 19.06
N ALA A 90 -15.83 -22.48 18.41
CA ALA A 90 -17.19 -22.45 18.92
C ALA A 90 -18.18 -22.94 17.87
N GLU A 91 -19.35 -23.37 18.34
CA GLU A 91 -20.51 -23.68 17.50
C GLU A 91 -21.45 -22.47 17.48
N PHE A 92 -21.98 -22.15 16.30
CA PHE A 92 -22.92 -21.06 16.08
C PHE A 92 -24.07 -21.49 15.17
N SER A 93 -25.17 -20.75 15.28
CA SER A 93 -26.31 -20.84 14.38
C SER A 93 -26.33 -19.64 13.45
N ILE A 94 -26.55 -19.89 12.17
CA ILE A 94 -26.73 -18.85 11.15
C ILE A 94 -28.22 -18.58 11.02
N THR A 95 -28.64 -17.34 11.21
CA THR A 95 -30.03 -16.90 11.05
C THR A 95 -30.19 -15.99 9.84
N ASP A 96 -31.39 -15.96 9.25
CA ASP A 96 -31.74 -14.85 8.35
C ASP A 96 -32.05 -13.56 9.11
N GLN A 97 -32.36 -12.51 8.35
CA GLN A 97 -32.70 -11.18 8.86
C GLN A 97 -33.95 -11.20 9.75
N ASP A 98 -34.83 -12.19 9.58
CA ASP A 98 -36.06 -12.37 10.37
C ASP A 98 -35.82 -13.23 11.62
N GLY A 99 -34.58 -13.69 11.85
CA GLY A 99 -34.20 -14.51 12.99
C GLY A 99 -34.50 -16.00 12.82
N ASN A 100 -34.94 -16.46 11.64
CA ASN A 100 -35.13 -17.88 11.39
C ASN A 100 -33.78 -18.55 11.19
N VAL A 101 -33.56 -19.66 11.90
CA VAL A 101 -32.34 -20.44 11.78
C VAL A 101 -32.26 -21.07 10.39
N LYS A 102 -31.21 -20.75 9.64
CA LYS A 102 -30.86 -21.37 8.35
C LYS A 102 -29.95 -22.57 8.52
N GLN A 103 -29.08 -22.53 9.52
CA GLN A 103 -28.14 -23.61 9.81
C GLN A 103 -27.76 -23.61 11.29
N GLU A 104 -27.69 -24.79 11.90
CA GLU A 104 -27.23 -24.99 13.28
C GLU A 104 -25.86 -25.66 13.31
N ASN A 105 -25.20 -25.57 14.47
CA ASN A 105 -23.96 -26.27 14.80
C ASN A 105 -22.82 -26.02 13.79
N VAL A 106 -22.78 -24.82 13.22
CA VAL A 106 -21.67 -24.43 12.35
C VAL A 106 -20.47 -24.14 13.25
N ARG A 107 -19.35 -24.80 12.97
CA ARG A 107 -18.11 -24.58 13.72
C ARG A 107 -17.32 -23.46 13.09
N GLY A 108 -16.68 -22.65 13.93
CA GLY A 108 -15.73 -21.65 13.48
C GLY A 108 -14.81 -21.21 14.59
N VAL A 109 -13.78 -20.48 14.17
CA VAL A 109 -12.79 -19.89 15.08
C VAL A 109 -13.22 -18.46 15.36
N ILE A 110 -13.47 -18.14 16.63
CA ILE A 110 -13.77 -16.78 17.07
C ILE A 110 -12.44 -16.03 17.21
N GLN A 111 -12.35 -14.86 16.58
CA GLN A 111 -11.21 -13.97 16.70
C GLN A 111 -11.69 -12.54 17.02
N GLU A 112 -10.99 -11.87 17.93
CA GLU A 112 -11.19 -10.45 18.16
C GLU A 112 -10.56 -9.67 17.01
N ARG A 113 -11.30 -8.73 16.44
CA ARG A 113 -10.78 -7.87 15.37
C ARG A 113 -9.86 -6.80 15.95
N SER A 114 -8.62 -6.75 15.48
CA SER A 114 -7.68 -5.68 15.85
C SER A 114 -8.17 -4.29 15.42
N SER A 115 -7.78 -3.28 16.18
CA SER A 115 -8.01 -1.86 15.85
C SER A 115 -7.20 -1.42 14.62
N GLU A 116 -7.57 -0.27 14.04
CA GLU A 116 -6.85 0.32 12.89
C GLU A 116 -5.42 0.73 13.28
N SER A 117 -5.24 1.18 14.53
CA SER A 117 -3.92 1.51 15.06
C SER A 117 -2.98 0.31 15.07
N VAL A 118 -3.47 -0.87 15.47
CA VAL A 118 -2.67 -2.11 15.48
C VAL A 118 -2.24 -2.49 14.07
N HIS A 119 -3.12 -2.36 13.07
CA HIS A 119 -2.76 -2.60 11.67
C HIS A 119 -1.69 -1.64 11.18
N SER A 120 -1.88 -0.33 11.41
CA SER A 120 -0.91 0.69 11.01
C SER A 120 0.46 0.46 11.66
N GLU A 121 0.49 0.08 12.94
CA GLU A 121 1.73 -0.26 13.65
C GLU A 121 2.43 -1.49 13.06
N LYS A 122 1.67 -2.55 12.74
CA LYS A 122 2.23 -3.76 12.11
C LYS A 122 2.74 -3.50 10.70
N LEU A 123 1.99 -2.75 9.89
CA LEU A 123 2.42 -2.35 8.56
C LEU A 123 3.75 -1.57 8.62
N ALA A 124 3.83 -0.59 9.54
CA ALA A 124 5.07 0.16 9.77
C ALA A 124 6.23 -0.75 10.20
N GLN A 125 5.98 -1.73 11.07
CA GLN A 125 6.99 -2.69 11.51
C GLN A 125 7.50 -3.56 10.36
N VAL A 126 6.61 -4.06 9.49
CA VAL A 126 6.98 -4.85 8.31
C VAL A 126 7.85 -4.04 7.36
N ILE A 127 7.44 -2.80 7.04
CA ILE A 127 8.22 -1.89 6.18
C ILE A 127 9.62 -1.67 6.78
N ARG A 128 9.71 -1.29 8.07
CA ARG A 128 11.01 -1.08 8.73
C ARG A 128 11.88 -2.34 8.72
N SER A 129 11.29 -3.51 8.98
CA SER A 129 12.02 -4.78 8.93
C SER A 129 12.62 -5.02 7.55
N LYS A 130 11.86 -4.77 6.48
CA LYS A 130 12.35 -4.91 5.10
C LYS A 130 13.36 -3.83 4.71
N ASN A 131 13.19 -2.58 5.19
CA ASN A 131 14.18 -1.52 4.99
C ASN A 131 15.57 -1.94 5.51
N THR A 132 15.65 -2.57 6.70
CA THR A 132 16.93 -3.04 7.25
C THR A 132 17.61 -4.14 6.42
N LYS A 133 16.83 -4.91 5.67
CA LYS A 133 17.32 -5.99 4.81
C LYS A 133 17.74 -5.49 3.42
N HIS A 134 17.39 -4.26 3.06
CA HIS A 134 17.58 -3.73 1.72
C HIS A 134 19.02 -3.73 1.23
N ALA A 135 19.97 -3.43 2.13
CA ALA A 135 21.39 -3.43 1.79
C ALA A 135 21.93 -4.81 1.35
N GLY A 136 21.20 -5.90 1.65
CA GLY A 136 21.57 -7.27 1.27
C GLY A 136 21.00 -7.74 -0.07
N TYR A 137 20.28 -6.90 -0.81
CA TYR A 137 19.71 -7.26 -2.11
C TYR A 137 20.73 -7.18 -3.25
N LYS A 138 20.45 -7.91 -4.33
CA LYS A 138 21.27 -8.00 -5.55
C LYS A 138 21.61 -6.60 -6.08
N THR A 139 22.90 -6.39 -6.35
CA THR A 139 23.40 -5.15 -6.97
C THR A 139 23.16 -5.16 -8.50
N GLY A 140 23.11 -3.97 -9.11
CA GLY A 140 22.93 -3.82 -10.56
C GLY A 140 21.47 -3.82 -11.04
N LEU A 141 20.51 -4.00 -10.13
CA LEU A 141 19.09 -3.71 -10.41
C LEU A 141 18.88 -2.19 -10.43
N SER A 142 17.97 -1.73 -11.30
CA SER A 142 17.66 -0.29 -11.38
C SER A 142 16.99 0.24 -10.11
N HIS A 143 16.12 -0.58 -9.51
CA HIS A 143 15.42 -0.31 -8.26
C HIS A 143 14.83 -1.61 -7.69
N ILE A 144 14.21 -1.51 -6.50
CA ILE A 144 13.48 -2.61 -5.87
C ILE A 144 12.14 -2.08 -5.37
N ASN A 145 11.05 -2.79 -5.66
CA ASN A 145 9.73 -2.56 -5.10
C ASN A 145 9.44 -3.58 -3.99
N LEU A 146 8.62 -3.18 -3.00
CA LEU A 146 8.15 -4.06 -1.94
C LEU A 146 6.66 -4.32 -2.12
N ILE A 147 6.24 -5.59 -2.14
CA ILE A 147 4.85 -6.01 -2.08
C ILE A 147 4.56 -6.59 -0.70
N ILE A 148 3.56 -6.01 -0.03
CA ILE A 148 3.05 -6.47 1.26
C ILE A 148 1.66 -7.05 1.02
N VAL A 149 1.51 -8.35 1.23
CA VAL A 149 0.22 -9.05 1.16
C VAL A 149 -0.47 -8.92 2.52
N ASP A 150 -1.55 -8.14 2.56
CA ASP A 150 -2.32 -7.84 3.74
C ASP A 150 -3.35 -8.95 4.02
N HIS A 151 -3.10 -9.70 5.09
CA HIS A 151 -4.02 -10.75 5.58
C HIS A 151 -4.89 -10.27 6.74
N PHE A 152 -4.92 -8.96 7.04
CA PHE A 152 -5.90 -8.45 7.99
C PHE A 152 -7.31 -8.56 7.40
N ASP A 153 -8.23 -9.14 8.18
CA ASP A 153 -9.66 -9.23 7.83
C ASP A 153 -10.35 -7.87 8.03
N ARG A 154 -10.03 -6.92 7.15
CA ARG A 154 -10.68 -5.61 7.06
C ARG A 154 -11.42 -5.53 5.73
N GLN A 155 -12.46 -6.35 5.59
CA GLN A 155 -13.35 -6.41 4.42
C GLN A 155 -14.25 -5.17 4.24
N ASP A 156 -14.00 -4.08 4.95
CA ASP A 156 -14.74 -2.85 4.77
C ASP A 156 -14.08 -2.03 3.67
N ASP A 157 -14.47 -2.31 2.43
CA ASP A 157 -15.40 -1.45 1.69
C ASP A 157 -15.30 -1.81 0.19
N ASP A 158 -16.42 -2.21 -0.43
CA ASP A 158 -16.56 -2.31 -1.90
C ASP A 158 -16.50 -0.91 -2.55
N SER A 159 -16.30 0.13 -1.73
CA SER A 159 -16.06 1.48 -2.19
C SER A 159 -14.69 1.56 -2.87
N ARG A 160 -14.69 2.13 -4.07
CA ARG A 160 -13.49 2.52 -4.82
C ARG A 160 -12.80 3.73 -4.16
N GLU A 161 -12.96 3.90 -2.85
CA GLU A 161 -12.54 5.06 -2.08
C GLU A 161 -11.58 4.61 -0.98
N TYR A 162 -10.43 5.29 -0.87
CA TYR A 162 -9.43 4.94 0.12
C TYR A 162 -9.34 6.03 1.18
N ASP A 163 -9.64 5.64 2.41
CA ASP A 163 -9.39 6.48 3.55
C ASP A 163 -7.91 6.41 3.95
N THR A 164 -7.11 7.29 3.35
CA THR A 164 -5.66 7.37 3.62
C THR A 164 -5.36 7.69 5.09
N SER A 165 -6.32 8.26 5.83
CA SER A 165 -6.20 8.50 7.27
C SER A 165 -6.07 7.22 8.11
N ARG A 166 -6.73 6.13 7.68
CA ARG A 166 -6.70 4.84 8.38
C ARG A 166 -5.40 4.08 8.13
N LEU A 167 -4.77 4.35 6.98
CA LEU A 167 -3.57 3.65 6.53
C LEU A 167 -2.29 4.36 7.00
N PHE A 168 -2.21 5.67 6.81
CA PHE A 168 -1.01 6.47 7.09
C PHE A 168 -0.99 7.05 8.50
N GLY A 169 -1.00 6.17 9.49
CA GLY A 169 -0.59 6.52 10.84
C GLY A 169 0.87 7.03 10.86
N ARG A 170 1.24 7.74 11.93
CA ARG A 170 2.58 8.33 12.09
C ARG A 170 3.70 7.32 11.82
N GLY A 171 3.56 6.10 12.36
CA GLY A 171 4.57 5.05 12.20
C GLY A 171 4.77 4.61 10.74
N VAL A 172 3.68 4.52 9.96
CA VAL A 172 3.76 4.15 8.53
C VAL A 172 4.42 5.27 7.73
N ARG A 173 4.07 6.54 7.99
CA ARG A 173 4.69 7.69 7.32
C ARG A 173 6.20 7.74 7.55
N GLU A 174 6.64 7.57 8.79
CA GLU A 174 8.06 7.51 9.14
C GLU A 174 8.76 6.33 8.44
N ALA A 175 8.15 5.13 8.49
CA ALA A 175 8.70 3.94 7.84
C ALA A 175 8.82 4.07 6.32
N MET A 176 7.86 4.73 5.67
CA MET A 176 7.85 5.00 4.23
C MET A 176 8.86 6.08 3.83
N ALA A 177 9.00 7.15 4.64
CA ALA A 177 9.97 8.20 4.40
C ALA A 177 11.42 7.69 4.44
N GLU A 178 11.71 6.73 5.30
CA GLU A 178 13.01 6.06 5.41
C GLU A 178 13.19 4.90 4.43
N SER A 179 12.13 4.52 3.73
CA SER A 179 12.14 3.31 2.92
C SER A 179 12.96 3.49 1.63
N PRO A 180 13.94 2.61 1.37
CA PRO A 180 14.72 2.65 0.14
C PRO A 180 14.00 2.02 -1.07
N PHE A 181 12.88 1.33 -0.85
CA PHE A 181 12.09 0.76 -1.94
C PHE A 181 11.51 1.86 -2.83
N GLN A 182 11.53 1.68 -4.14
CA GLN A 182 11.03 2.67 -5.09
C GLN A 182 9.52 2.90 -4.91
N GLU A 183 8.77 1.81 -4.78
CA GLU A 183 7.37 1.78 -4.34
C GLU A 183 7.14 0.65 -3.31
N VAL A 184 6.16 0.85 -2.44
CA VAL A 184 5.62 -0.16 -1.52
C VAL A 184 4.15 -0.38 -1.88
N PHE A 185 3.83 -1.56 -2.40
CA PHE A 185 2.47 -1.96 -2.72
C PHE A 185 1.85 -2.71 -1.56
N LEU A 186 0.64 -2.32 -1.16
CA LEU A 186 -0.20 -3.10 -0.25
C LEU A 186 -1.24 -3.86 -1.05
N VAL A 187 -1.13 -5.18 -1.09
CA VAL A 187 -2.05 -6.09 -1.78
C VAL A 187 -3.07 -6.61 -0.78
N GLY A 188 -4.36 -6.55 -1.12
CA GLY A 188 -5.42 -7.11 -0.31
C GLY A 188 -6.44 -7.90 -1.14
N TYR A 189 -7.43 -8.46 -0.45
CA TYR A 189 -8.47 -9.30 -1.02
C TYR A 189 -9.83 -8.66 -0.77
N GLY A 190 -10.55 -8.34 -1.83
CA GLY A 190 -11.90 -7.79 -1.77
C GLY A 190 -12.97 -8.87 -1.75
N PRO A 191 -14.25 -8.46 -1.65
CA PRO A 191 -15.39 -9.34 -1.85
C PRO A 191 -15.26 -10.10 -3.19
N SER A 192 -15.66 -11.38 -3.21
CA SER A 192 -15.54 -12.28 -4.38
C SER A 192 -14.12 -12.72 -4.75
N MET A 193 -13.17 -12.74 -3.80
CA MET A 193 -11.78 -13.17 -4.03
C MET A 193 -11.03 -12.34 -5.08
N LYS A 194 -11.49 -11.11 -5.35
CA LYS A 194 -10.79 -10.19 -6.24
C LYS A 194 -9.65 -9.54 -5.50
N PHE A 195 -8.47 -9.63 -6.07
CA PHE A 195 -7.30 -8.93 -5.54
C PHE A 195 -7.39 -7.43 -5.86
N TYR A 196 -6.75 -6.62 -5.03
CA TYR A 196 -6.47 -5.22 -5.33
C TYR A 196 -5.09 -4.86 -4.76
N TYR A 197 -4.47 -3.81 -5.29
CA TYR A 197 -3.24 -3.27 -4.74
C TYR A 197 -3.33 -1.76 -4.56
N ARG A 198 -2.54 -1.24 -3.62
CA ARG A 198 -2.45 0.19 -3.30
C ARG A 198 -0.98 0.63 -3.32
N PRO A 199 -0.57 1.56 -4.21
CA PRO A 199 0.80 2.10 -4.23
C PRO A 199 0.97 3.13 -3.10
N LEU A 200 1.55 2.70 -1.98
CA LEU A 200 1.55 3.49 -0.74
C LEU A 200 2.35 4.78 -0.87
N ARG A 201 3.47 4.78 -1.57
CA ARG A 201 4.30 5.97 -1.75
C ARG A 201 3.60 6.99 -2.62
N GLN A 202 3.01 6.55 -3.73
CA GLN A 202 2.16 7.40 -4.58
C GLN A 202 0.99 8.02 -3.80
N LEU A 203 0.26 7.21 -3.02
CA LEU A 203 -0.87 7.68 -2.23
C LEU A 203 -0.43 8.67 -1.14
N MET A 204 0.70 8.42 -0.47
CA MET A 204 1.28 9.32 0.51
C MET A 204 1.66 10.67 -0.11
N LEU A 205 2.30 10.67 -1.29
CA LEU A 205 2.66 11.91 -1.99
C LEU A 205 1.42 12.72 -2.38
N LEU A 206 0.40 12.06 -2.93
CA LEU A 206 -0.87 12.70 -3.30
C LEU A 206 -1.58 13.28 -2.08
N GLU A 207 -1.63 12.56 -0.96
CA GLU A 207 -2.20 13.04 0.29
C GLU A 207 -1.48 14.29 0.79
N GLN A 208 -0.13 14.27 0.85
CA GLN A 208 0.65 15.42 1.30
C GLN A 208 0.44 16.64 0.38
N PHE A 209 0.36 16.44 -0.94
CA PHE A 209 0.08 17.53 -1.87
C PHE A 209 -1.29 18.15 -1.62
N ARG A 210 -2.32 17.33 -1.35
CA ARG A 210 -3.66 17.83 -1.04
C ARG A 210 -3.73 18.56 0.30
N VAL A 211 -3.08 18.01 1.33
CA VAL A 211 -2.97 18.65 2.65
C VAL A 211 -2.25 19.99 2.53
N PHE A 212 -1.20 20.07 1.72
CA PHE A 212 -0.54 21.32 1.38
C PHE A 212 -1.48 22.30 0.66
N GLY A 213 -2.21 21.87 -0.37
CA GLY A 213 -3.19 22.72 -1.07
C GLY A 213 -4.25 23.28 -0.11
N ALA A 214 -4.83 22.43 0.74
CA ALA A 214 -5.81 22.87 1.73
C ALA A 214 -5.21 23.84 2.78
N ALA A 215 -3.97 23.59 3.20
CA ALA A 215 -3.25 24.49 4.10
C ALA A 215 -2.97 25.84 3.43
N LEU A 216 -2.63 25.85 2.13
CA LEU A 216 -2.40 27.03 1.32
C LEU A 216 -3.69 27.83 1.13
N ASP A 217 -4.80 27.18 0.78
CA ASP A 217 -6.12 27.81 0.64
C ASP A 217 -6.58 28.44 1.96
N ALA A 218 -6.36 27.73 3.08
CA ALA A 218 -6.68 28.23 4.42
C ALA A 218 -5.74 29.32 4.91
N PHE A 219 -4.57 29.49 4.28
CA PHE A 219 -3.59 30.52 4.61
C PHE A 219 -4.06 31.92 4.18
N GLU A 220 -5.02 32.02 3.25
CA GLU A 220 -5.36 33.26 2.56
C GLU A 220 -6.40 34.24 3.13
N PRO A 221 -7.14 34.04 4.25
CA PRO A 221 -8.11 35.08 4.67
C PRO A 221 -7.56 36.21 5.57
N GLY A 222 -6.34 36.12 6.12
CA GLY A 222 -5.90 37.02 7.21
C GLY A 222 -4.45 37.50 7.18
N CYS A 223 -3.54 36.80 6.50
CA CYS A 223 -2.19 37.27 6.26
C CYS A 223 -2.18 37.95 4.89
N LYS A 224 -1.93 39.28 4.84
CA LYS A 224 -1.65 39.95 3.57
C LYS A 224 -0.38 39.33 3.00
N LEU A 225 -0.52 38.33 2.13
CA LEU A 225 0.57 37.86 1.31
C LEU A 225 1.08 39.08 0.52
N PRO A 226 2.38 39.38 0.54
CA PRO A 226 2.91 40.54 -0.18
C PRO A 226 2.89 40.34 -1.70
N ILE A 227 2.49 39.16 -2.16
CA ILE A 227 2.42 38.76 -3.56
C ILE A 227 1.17 37.93 -3.81
N GLU A 228 0.66 37.99 -5.03
CA GLU A 228 -0.37 37.09 -5.53
C GLU A 228 0.28 35.76 -5.95
N LEU A 229 -0.14 34.64 -5.36
CA LEU A 229 0.38 33.33 -5.71
C LEU A 229 -0.20 32.87 -7.04
N GLN A 230 0.67 32.64 -8.02
CA GLN A 230 0.32 32.06 -9.31
C GLN A 230 0.44 30.52 -9.27
N PRO A 231 -0.24 29.78 -10.15
CA PRO A 231 -0.18 28.31 -10.20
C PRO A 231 1.24 27.73 -10.26
N GLU A 232 2.16 28.39 -10.98
CA GLU A 232 3.58 28.00 -11.07
C GLU A 232 4.33 28.08 -9.72
N HIS A 233 3.82 28.81 -8.74
CA HIS A 233 4.43 28.87 -7.41
C HIS A 233 4.08 27.66 -6.53
N VAL A 234 3.00 26.93 -6.84
CA VAL A 234 2.44 25.90 -5.94
C VAL A 234 3.39 24.72 -5.78
N THR A 235 3.87 24.12 -6.87
CA THR A 235 4.77 22.95 -6.79
C THR A 235 6.11 23.27 -6.14
N PRO A 236 6.81 24.38 -6.50
CA PRO A 236 8.02 24.78 -5.78
C PRO A 236 7.80 25.03 -4.29
N LEU A 237 6.71 25.71 -3.92
CA LEU A 237 6.36 25.94 -2.50
C LEU A 237 6.08 24.62 -1.77
N PHE A 238 5.40 23.68 -2.41
CA PHE A 238 5.17 22.34 -1.85
C PHE A 238 6.50 21.65 -1.53
N VAL A 239 7.45 21.62 -2.47
CA VAL A 239 8.78 21.04 -2.24
C VAL A 239 9.47 21.70 -1.05
N ARG A 240 9.48 23.04 -0.97
CA ARG A 240 10.08 23.79 0.14
C ARG A 240 9.42 23.47 1.49
N VAL A 241 8.10 23.37 1.53
CA VAL A 241 7.40 23.01 2.77
C VAL A 241 7.77 21.58 3.17
N MET A 242 7.83 20.65 2.22
CA MET A 242 8.18 19.26 2.51
C MET A 242 9.62 19.09 3.02
N GLU A 243 10.59 19.88 2.52
CA GLU A 243 11.97 19.96 3.06
C GLU A 243 12.01 20.32 4.56
N ARG A 244 10.98 21.00 5.06
CA ARG A 244 10.83 21.39 6.48
C ARG A 244 9.98 20.38 7.27
N THR A 245 9.61 19.27 6.66
CA THR A 245 8.85 18.16 7.26
C THR A 245 9.64 16.84 7.09
N THR A 246 8.97 15.69 7.17
CA THR A 246 9.60 14.37 7.09
C THR A 246 9.72 13.81 5.68
N LEU A 247 9.16 14.47 4.66
CA LEU A 247 9.13 13.95 3.30
C LEU A 247 10.21 14.62 2.44
N ALA A 248 11.26 13.88 2.10
CA ALA A 248 12.29 14.36 1.18
C ALA A 248 11.76 14.35 -0.26
N LEU A 249 11.67 15.54 -0.86
CA LEU A 249 11.25 15.73 -2.25
C LEU A 249 12.39 16.28 -3.10
N THR A 250 12.41 15.88 -4.37
CA THR A 250 13.25 16.46 -5.40
C THR A 250 12.39 17.32 -6.31
N TYR A 251 12.84 18.53 -6.61
CA TYR A 251 12.23 19.34 -7.64
C TYR A 251 12.85 19.03 -9.01
N ALA A 252 12.00 18.88 -10.02
CA ALA A 252 12.42 18.63 -11.38
C ALA A 252 11.49 19.34 -12.38
N MET A 253 11.98 19.50 -13.61
CA MET A 253 11.22 20.10 -14.70
C MET A 253 11.18 19.17 -15.90
N GLU A 254 10.03 19.09 -16.57
CA GLU A 254 9.87 18.41 -17.86
C GLU A 254 8.92 19.22 -18.73
N GLN A 255 9.38 19.61 -19.93
CA GLN A 255 8.56 20.40 -20.88
C GLN A 255 7.92 21.64 -20.23
N ASP A 256 8.72 22.42 -19.49
CA ASP A 256 8.30 23.62 -18.75
C ASP A 256 7.25 23.37 -17.66
N LYS A 257 7.13 22.13 -17.17
CA LYS A 257 6.24 21.76 -16.07
C LYS A 257 7.03 21.40 -14.82
N ASP A 258 6.61 21.97 -13.70
CA ASP A 258 7.18 21.72 -12.37
C ASP A 258 6.68 20.39 -11.79
N TRP A 259 7.62 19.57 -11.33
CA TRP A 259 7.33 18.31 -10.66
C TRP A 259 7.95 18.26 -9.27
N ALA A 260 7.15 17.80 -8.31
CA ALA A 260 7.61 17.36 -7.00
C ALA A 260 7.77 15.84 -7.03
N VAL A 261 9.01 15.36 -6.96
CA VAL A 261 9.37 13.95 -7.14
C VAL A 261 9.73 13.32 -5.80
N HIS A 262 9.20 12.13 -5.54
CA HIS A 262 9.51 11.31 -4.39
C HIS A 262 9.74 9.85 -4.82
N HIS A 263 11.00 9.45 -4.95
CA HIS A 263 11.38 8.13 -5.52
C HIS A 263 10.66 7.88 -6.86
N GLY A 264 9.85 6.83 -6.95
CA GLY A 264 9.16 6.39 -8.16
C GLY A 264 7.86 7.12 -8.47
N CYS A 265 7.53 8.20 -7.78
CA CYS A 265 6.33 8.96 -8.10
C CYS A 265 6.63 10.46 -8.15
N ALA A 266 5.85 11.18 -8.95
CA ALA A 266 5.87 12.63 -8.99
C ALA A 266 4.47 13.20 -8.98
N VAL A 267 4.33 14.41 -8.45
CA VAL A 267 3.06 15.14 -8.39
C VAL A 267 3.24 16.56 -8.89
N ARG A 268 2.20 17.08 -9.52
CA ARG A 268 2.09 18.50 -9.88
C ARG A 268 0.64 18.95 -9.95
N LEU A 269 0.45 20.27 -9.96
CA LEU A 269 -0.83 20.90 -10.22
C LEU A 269 -1.00 21.21 -11.72
N GLU A 270 -2.19 20.96 -12.24
CA GLU A 270 -2.69 21.45 -13.53
C GLU A 270 -4.03 22.17 -13.34
N ASP A 271 -4.49 22.90 -14.36
CA ASP A 271 -5.79 23.58 -14.40
C ASP A 271 -6.97 22.66 -14.04
N ARG A 272 -6.85 21.36 -14.35
CA ARG A 272 -7.90 20.35 -14.11
C ARG A 272 -7.74 19.60 -12.78
N GLY A 273 -6.71 19.92 -12.00
CA GLY A 273 -6.43 19.31 -10.70
C GLY A 273 -5.02 18.72 -10.60
N ILE A 274 -4.87 17.78 -9.67
CA ILE A 274 -3.57 17.18 -9.35
C ILE A 274 -3.27 16.05 -10.34
N VAL A 275 -2.11 16.10 -10.98
CA VAL A 275 -1.58 15.02 -11.81
C VAL A 275 -0.51 14.28 -11.03
N VAL A 276 -0.63 12.95 -11.01
CA VAL A 276 0.36 12.05 -10.42
C VAL A 276 0.96 11.21 -11.53
N SER A 277 2.29 11.22 -11.64
CA SER A 277 3.04 10.33 -12.52
C SER A 277 3.57 9.15 -11.72
N ASP A 278 3.27 7.96 -12.21
CA ASP A 278 3.76 6.70 -11.67
C ASP A 278 4.96 6.24 -12.51
N TYR A 279 6.14 6.29 -11.91
CA TYR A 279 7.38 5.75 -12.42
C TYR A 279 7.79 4.49 -11.64
N SER A 280 6.88 3.81 -10.93
CA SER A 280 7.23 2.67 -10.07
C SER A 280 8.12 1.61 -10.73
N ASP A 281 8.08 1.49 -12.06
CA ASP A 281 8.86 0.53 -12.84
C ASP A 281 10.01 1.14 -13.67
N TYR A 282 10.20 2.45 -13.61
CA TYR A 282 11.25 3.15 -14.34
C TYR A 282 11.88 4.20 -13.44
N PRO A 283 13.21 4.41 -13.45
CA PRO A 283 13.74 5.62 -12.82
C PRO A 283 13.02 6.84 -13.39
N PRO A 284 12.61 7.82 -12.56
CA PRO A 284 12.00 9.04 -13.08
C PRO A 284 12.93 9.62 -14.13
N ARG A 285 12.42 9.88 -15.34
CA ARG A 285 13.20 10.56 -16.40
C ARG A 285 13.39 12.05 -16.11
N LEU A 286 13.03 12.47 -14.90
CA LEU A 286 13.04 13.84 -14.43
C LEU A 286 14.42 14.14 -13.87
N GLU A 287 15.17 15.00 -14.58
CA GLU A 287 16.45 15.47 -14.08
C GLU A 287 16.22 16.48 -12.93
N PRO A 288 16.86 16.28 -11.76
CA PRO A 288 16.78 17.24 -10.68
C PRO A 288 17.20 18.63 -11.13
N CYS A 289 16.36 19.61 -10.83
CA CYS A 289 16.59 21.01 -11.19
C CYS A 289 16.81 21.85 -9.92
N ARG A 290 17.43 23.02 -10.09
CA ARG A 290 17.50 24.00 -9.00
C ARG A 290 16.09 24.51 -8.71
N LEU A 291 15.68 24.40 -7.45
CA LEU A 291 14.41 24.94 -6.97
C LEU A 291 14.35 26.47 -7.16
N PRO A 292 13.31 27.03 -7.82
CA PRO A 292 13.13 28.47 -8.02
C PRO A 292 13.08 29.22 -6.69
N ASP A 293 13.46 30.49 -6.68
CA ASP A 293 13.49 31.30 -5.46
C ASP A 293 12.13 31.33 -4.75
N ASN A 294 12.15 31.36 -3.41
CA ASN A 294 10.92 31.34 -2.63
C ASN A 294 10.16 32.66 -2.85
N PRO A 295 8.93 32.62 -3.37
CA PRO A 295 8.16 33.84 -3.62
C PRO A 295 7.63 34.45 -2.30
N LEU A 296 7.62 33.70 -1.20
CA LEU A 296 7.17 34.16 0.12
C LEU A 296 8.32 34.74 0.96
N PRO A 297 8.10 35.84 1.72
CA PRO A 297 9.02 36.26 2.76
C PRO A 297 9.20 35.17 3.83
N PRO A 298 10.34 35.16 4.55
CA PRO A 298 10.63 34.14 5.56
C PRO A 298 9.52 33.92 6.60
N ASP A 299 8.96 35.00 7.17
CA ASP A 299 7.91 34.89 8.20
C ASP A 299 6.61 34.29 7.66
N ALA A 300 6.24 34.63 6.44
CA ALA A 300 5.06 34.09 5.77
C ALA A 300 5.27 32.60 5.42
N PHE A 301 6.46 32.25 4.94
CA PHE A 301 6.82 30.86 4.66
C PHE A 301 6.81 30.01 5.94
N ASP A 302 7.40 30.48 7.03
CA ASP A 302 7.37 29.77 8.31
C ASP A 302 5.94 29.63 8.87
N ALA A 303 5.07 30.61 8.63
CA ALA A 303 3.65 30.52 8.96
C ALA A 303 2.93 29.45 8.12
N LEU A 304 3.20 29.38 6.81
CA LEU A 304 2.67 28.32 5.94
C LEU A 304 3.15 26.92 6.38
N VAL A 305 4.42 26.78 6.76
CA VAL A 305 4.95 25.51 7.30
C VAL A 305 4.23 25.09 8.58
N ARG A 306 3.95 26.03 9.50
CA ARG A 306 3.15 25.75 10.71
C ARG A 306 1.72 25.34 10.37
N GLN A 307 1.07 26.09 9.47
CA GLN A 307 -0.28 25.79 8.99
C GLN A 307 -0.35 24.38 8.39
N HIS A 308 0.61 24.01 7.54
CA HIS A 308 0.69 22.68 6.97
C HIS A 308 0.77 21.59 8.05
N ARG A 309 1.67 21.74 9.04
CA ARG A 309 1.82 20.78 10.15
C ARG A 309 0.53 20.62 10.96
N ASP A 310 -0.15 21.72 11.24
CA ASP A 310 -1.43 21.72 11.96
C ASP A 310 -2.52 20.99 11.16
N PHE A 311 -2.55 21.18 9.84
CA PHE A 311 -3.45 20.47 8.94
C PHE A 311 -3.13 18.97 8.89
N SER A 312 -1.87 18.59 8.69
CA SER A 312 -1.46 17.18 8.62
C SER A 312 -1.78 16.41 9.91
N GLY A 313 -1.77 17.09 11.07
CA GLY A 313 -2.09 16.47 12.36
C GLY A 313 -3.59 16.31 12.65
N LYS A 314 -4.45 17.11 12.01
CA LYS A 314 -5.90 17.16 12.28
C LYS A 314 -6.75 16.56 11.16
N HIS A 315 -6.25 16.57 9.94
CA HIS A 315 -6.99 16.18 8.75
C HIS A 315 -6.29 15.01 8.08
N GLY A 316 -6.75 13.80 8.39
CA GLY A 316 -6.58 12.70 7.46
C GLY A 316 -7.49 12.96 6.25
N MET A 317 -6.95 12.94 5.04
CA MET A 317 -7.80 13.02 3.87
C MET A 317 -8.33 11.63 3.51
N THR A 318 -9.56 11.57 3.02
CA THR A 318 -10.06 10.44 2.25
C THR A 318 -9.78 10.74 0.78
N THR A 319 -8.88 9.98 0.18
CA THR A 319 -8.58 10.14 -1.24
C THR A 319 -9.38 9.12 -2.02
N ARG A 320 -10.32 9.62 -2.84
CA ARG A 320 -10.94 8.81 -3.90
C ARG A 320 -9.86 8.46 -4.93
N TYR A 321 -9.19 7.34 -4.70
CA TYR A 321 -8.31 6.74 -5.68
C TYR A 321 -9.03 5.51 -6.21
N PHE A 322 -9.39 5.52 -7.49
CA PHE A 322 -9.84 4.30 -8.14
C PHE A 322 -8.62 3.37 -8.16
N ALA A 323 -8.59 2.35 -7.30
CA ALA A 323 -7.64 1.28 -7.55
C ALA A 323 -7.94 0.74 -8.94
N PRO A 324 -6.92 0.62 -9.82
CA PRO A 324 -7.11 -0.18 -11.00
C PRO A 324 -7.62 -1.55 -10.50
N ALA A 325 -8.73 -2.03 -11.08
CA ALA A 325 -9.15 -3.40 -10.79
C ALA A 325 -7.94 -4.29 -11.07
N ALA A 326 -7.53 -5.11 -10.10
CA ALA A 326 -6.47 -6.07 -10.38
C ALA A 326 -6.94 -6.88 -11.59
N LYS A 327 -6.08 -6.99 -12.60
CA LYS A 327 -6.33 -7.89 -13.71
C LYS A 327 -6.41 -9.28 -13.07
N SER A 328 -7.61 -9.88 -13.07
CA SER A 328 -7.84 -11.11 -12.33
C SER A 328 -6.78 -12.12 -12.75
N PRO A 329 -5.88 -12.55 -11.84
CA PRO A 329 -5.01 -13.65 -12.16
C PRO A 329 -5.93 -14.82 -12.50
N VAL A 330 -5.64 -15.51 -13.61
CA VAL A 330 -6.34 -16.75 -13.92
C VAL A 330 -5.87 -17.76 -12.88
N VAL A 331 -6.53 -17.77 -11.72
CA VAL A 331 -6.40 -18.85 -10.76
C VAL A 331 -6.97 -20.05 -11.49
N PRO A 332 -6.19 -21.11 -11.77
CA PRO A 332 -6.76 -22.35 -12.25
C PRO A 332 -7.64 -22.87 -11.12
N LEU A 333 -8.93 -22.61 -11.19
CA LEU A 333 -9.91 -23.42 -10.48
C LEU A 333 -9.64 -24.83 -11.00
N GLY A 334 -9.19 -25.72 -10.10
CA GLY A 334 -8.85 -27.08 -10.46
C GLY A 334 -9.94 -27.66 -11.36
N ASP A 335 -9.51 -28.16 -12.52
CA ASP A 335 -10.32 -28.66 -13.63
C ASP A 335 -11.61 -29.32 -13.12
N GLU A 336 -12.74 -28.61 -13.21
CA GLU A 336 -14.07 -29.20 -13.06
C GLU A 336 -14.41 -29.97 -14.34
N SER A 337 -13.65 -31.01 -14.65
CA SER A 337 -14.02 -31.90 -15.73
C SER A 337 -13.72 -33.37 -15.44
N LYS A 338 -14.85 -34.09 -15.32
CA LYS A 338 -15.06 -35.53 -15.53
C LYS A 338 -14.85 -36.47 -14.33
N ASP A 339 -15.81 -36.41 -13.41
CA ASP A 339 -16.45 -37.63 -12.92
C ASP A 339 -17.93 -37.60 -13.34
N GLU A 340 -18.18 -37.80 -14.64
CA GLU A 340 -19.44 -38.37 -15.10
C GLU A 340 -19.12 -39.74 -15.69
N HIS A 341 -19.68 -40.76 -15.04
CA HIS A 341 -19.76 -42.18 -15.42
C HIS A 341 -18.49 -43.04 -15.27
N ARG A 342 -18.39 -43.72 -14.11
CA ARG A 342 -18.58 -45.18 -14.03
C ARG A 342 -18.83 -45.70 -12.64
#